data_AF-A0A519KAF8-F1
#
_entry.id   AF-A0A519KAF8-F1
#
_cell.length_a   1.000
_cell.length_b   1.000
_cell.length_c   1.000
_cell.angle_alpha   90.00
_cell.angle_beta   90.00
_cell.angle_gamma   90.00
#
_symmetry.space_group_name_H-M   'P 1'
#
loop_
_entity.id
_entity.type
_entity.pdbx_description
1 polymer ?
#
loop_
_entity_poly.entity_id
_entity_poly.type
_entity_poly.pdbx_seq_one_letter_code
_entity_poly.pdbx_strand_id
1 'polypeptide(L)'
;MNDGNPFFAMHCTKNSLIYSTEESEEFNFVERLKPKRFLKKAKSEFDKEDNSAFILGLNLKYYQRQENHLQAAYNIHQNIRWLLIAASNFLTGEYLVEHDLEVHQNHVGKFSKELAKTFDIQNEQEKKLLEMLNTACNAVQYGHEIPELTKDIVDTAEAKKDWLNIEVSRLFKECVCRCQYEFARTKTPLITIEQDEPLKLITQIVAESVKISALYCIGQQNVSRSAANVLLENNAVDFQNTHYYLFLIVKDFQAHVPGNIAFKIRTSTGGKYSATVIMHSKKSLHQKKGDQQYFFYQIMQRGQLLFQETLKPPFLPFEEVPTRNIPSANRYWAQRDKTKTFLMEAEALDGGGATKIHVYLMGLVIEQTCLGLIRVFLGYMPNHFTLPYLFEVCEYFSPLTAEIFPRVTEKDRELLRILSGRTTSLRYGYIDDVPYHDYEVLSNRYNEFVERADKLAVAELERLEPIKEDSNQND
;
A
#
# COMPACT_ATOMS: atom_id res chain seq x y z
N MET A 1 28.39 -6.65 -12.26
CA MET A 1 27.34 -5.68 -11.87
C MET A 1 27.92 -4.74 -10.82
N ASN A 2 27.64 -3.45 -10.91
CA ASN A 2 28.12 -2.47 -9.93
C ASN A 2 27.39 -2.67 -8.59
N ASP A 3 28.09 -3.24 -7.62
CA ASP A 3 27.67 -3.22 -6.21
C ASP A 3 27.36 -1.77 -5.84
N GLY A 4 26.10 -1.39 -5.62
CA GLY A 4 25.73 -0.02 -5.24
C GLY A 4 24.81 0.73 -6.19
N ASN A 5 24.56 0.25 -7.41
CA ASN A 5 23.59 0.91 -8.29
C ASN A 5 22.14 0.49 -7.95
N PRO A 6 21.25 1.41 -7.53
CA PRO A 6 19.87 1.12 -7.13
C PRO A 6 19.04 0.39 -8.20
N PHE A 7 19.25 0.68 -9.48
CA PHE A 7 18.48 0.10 -10.58
C PHE A 7 18.48 -1.43 -10.53
N PHE A 8 19.66 -2.04 -10.42
CA PHE A 8 19.78 -3.50 -10.40
C PHE A 8 19.13 -4.11 -9.16
N ALA A 9 19.22 -3.47 -7.99
CA ALA A 9 18.55 -3.96 -6.79
C ALA A 9 17.02 -3.91 -6.89
N MET A 10 16.47 -2.93 -7.61
CA MET A 10 15.03 -2.76 -7.79
C MET A 10 14.43 -3.62 -8.90
N HIS A 11 15.22 -4.02 -9.90
CA HIS A 11 14.73 -4.63 -11.15
C HIS A 11 15.30 -6.02 -11.44
N CYS A 12 16.43 -6.40 -10.85
CA CYS A 12 17.05 -7.71 -11.04
C CYS A 12 16.76 -8.63 -9.84
N THR A 13 15.48 -8.92 -9.62
CA THR A 13 14.97 -9.78 -8.53
C THR A 13 14.48 -11.11 -9.08
N LYS A 14 14.36 -12.15 -8.24
CA LYS A 14 13.75 -13.44 -8.63
C LYS A 14 12.32 -13.27 -9.19
N ASN A 15 11.59 -12.27 -8.71
CA ASN A 15 10.20 -12.00 -9.11
C ASN A 15 10.08 -11.32 -10.47
N SER A 16 11.16 -10.72 -10.96
CA SER A 16 11.21 -10.06 -12.27
C SER A 16 11.96 -10.90 -13.31
N LEU A 17 12.42 -12.11 -12.94
CA LEU A 17 13.05 -13.05 -13.86
C LEU A 17 11.98 -13.67 -14.77
N ILE A 18 12.09 -13.39 -16.08
CA ILE A 18 11.15 -13.88 -17.09
C ILE A 18 11.64 -15.19 -17.73
N TYR A 19 12.96 -15.38 -17.79
CA TYR A 19 13.59 -16.52 -18.44
C TYR A 19 15.00 -16.76 -17.88
N SER A 20 15.36 -18.04 -17.70
CA SER A 20 16.72 -18.50 -17.36
C SER A 20 17.02 -19.79 -18.12
N THR A 21 18.26 -19.96 -18.56
CA THR A 21 18.72 -21.23 -19.16
C THR A 21 19.03 -22.25 -18.06
N GLU A 22 18.93 -23.55 -18.36
CA GLU A 22 19.22 -24.63 -17.39
C GLU A 22 20.67 -24.59 -16.88
N GLU A 23 21.59 -24.02 -17.66
CA GLU A 23 23.00 -23.85 -17.32
C GLU A 23 23.29 -22.55 -16.53
N SER A 24 22.30 -21.65 -16.39
CA SER A 24 22.49 -20.42 -15.63
C SER A 24 22.29 -20.70 -14.13
N GLU A 25 23.35 -20.51 -13.33
CA GLU A 25 23.21 -20.46 -11.86
C GLU A 25 22.06 -19.51 -11.50
N GLU A 26 21.18 -19.93 -10.57
CA GLU A 26 20.06 -19.11 -10.08
C GLU A 26 20.50 -17.65 -9.90
N PHE A 27 19.99 -16.80 -10.78
CA PHE A 27 20.36 -15.39 -10.80
C PHE A 27 19.67 -14.68 -9.63
N ASN A 28 20.35 -14.65 -8.48
CA ASN A 28 19.83 -14.02 -7.28
C ASN A 28 20.74 -12.86 -6.83
N PHE A 29 20.73 -11.79 -7.63
CA PHE A 29 21.57 -10.62 -7.38
C PHE A 29 21.29 -10.02 -5.99
N VAL A 30 20.02 -9.85 -5.62
CA VAL A 30 19.62 -9.19 -4.36
C VAL A 30 20.04 -9.98 -3.12
N GLU A 31 19.93 -11.31 -3.11
CA GLU A 31 20.33 -12.13 -1.95
C GLU A 31 21.84 -12.14 -1.70
N ARG A 32 22.64 -11.94 -2.75
CA ARG A 32 24.11 -11.84 -2.63
C ARG A 32 24.54 -10.47 -2.07
N LEU A 33 23.67 -9.47 -2.06
CA LEU A 33 23.97 -8.13 -1.57
C LEU A 33 23.86 -8.05 -0.05
N LYS A 34 24.80 -7.32 0.57
CA LYS A 34 24.69 -6.92 1.99
C LYS A 34 23.94 -5.58 2.05
N PRO A 35 22.66 -5.52 2.51
CA PRO A 35 21.81 -4.33 2.34
C PRO A 35 22.42 -3.04 2.89
N LYS A 36 22.93 -3.08 4.13
CA LYS A 36 23.59 -1.91 4.76
C LYS A 36 24.80 -1.42 3.96
N ARG A 37 25.62 -2.33 3.44
CA ARG A 37 26.81 -2.00 2.65
C ARG A 37 26.42 -1.44 1.28
N PHE A 38 25.43 -2.05 0.64
CA PHE A 38 24.90 -1.60 -0.65
C PHE A 38 24.34 -0.19 -0.54
N LEU A 39 23.45 0.08 0.42
CA LEU A 39 22.83 1.39 0.59
C LEU A 39 23.85 2.48 0.92
N LYS A 40 24.88 2.15 1.73
CA LYS A 40 25.99 3.07 1.99
C LYS A 40 26.77 3.41 0.71
N LYS A 41 27.02 2.40 -0.15
CA LYS A 41 27.71 2.60 -1.42
C LYS A 41 26.87 3.40 -2.42
N ALA A 42 25.57 3.09 -2.54
CA ALA A 42 24.63 3.83 -3.39
C ALA A 42 24.60 5.32 -3.05
N LYS A 43 24.47 5.66 -1.75
CA LYS A 43 24.52 7.05 -1.27
C LYS A 43 25.87 7.69 -1.59
N SER A 44 26.97 7.00 -1.30
CA SER A 44 28.31 7.52 -1.57
C SER A 44 28.61 7.72 -3.05
N GLU A 45 28.01 6.95 -3.96
CA GLU A 45 28.12 7.20 -5.40
C GLU A 45 27.35 8.47 -5.75
N PHE A 46 26.05 8.53 -5.42
CA PHE A 46 25.23 9.72 -5.64
C PHE A 46 25.85 11.01 -5.10
N ASP A 47 26.40 10.97 -3.88
CA ASP A 47 27.06 12.13 -3.26
C ASP A 47 28.31 12.60 -4.05
N LYS A 48 29.00 11.71 -4.78
CA LYS A 48 30.13 12.10 -5.65
C LYS A 48 29.65 12.83 -6.90
N GLU A 49 28.57 12.35 -7.51
CA GLU A 49 27.99 13.01 -8.68
C GLU A 49 27.34 14.35 -8.30
N ASP A 50 26.64 14.42 -7.16
CA ASP A 50 26.08 15.65 -6.60
C ASP A 50 27.18 16.66 -6.25
N ASN A 51 28.27 16.20 -5.62
CA ASN A 51 29.41 17.07 -5.36
C ASN A 51 30.08 17.56 -6.66
N SER A 52 30.13 16.73 -7.71
CA SER A 52 30.65 17.15 -9.02
C SER A 52 29.78 18.24 -9.65
N ALA A 53 28.46 18.11 -9.56
CA ALA A 53 27.52 19.18 -9.94
C ALA A 53 27.75 20.44 -9.09
N PHE A 54 27.83 20.30 -7.77
CA PHE A 54 28.03 21.40 -6.83
C PHE A 54 29.30 22.21 -7.11
N ILE A 55 30.45 21.54 -7.30
CA ILE A 55 31.73 22.20 -7.59
C ILE A 55 31.63 23.06 -8.86
N LEU A 56 30.93 22.59 -9.88
CA LEU A 56 30.69 23.35 -11.12
C LEU A 56 29.71 24.50 -10.92
N GLY A 57 28.85 24.44 -9.89
CA GLY A 57 27.98 25.54 -9.49
C GLY A 57 28.66 26.62 -8.66
N LEU A 58 29.82 26.36 -8.03
CA LEU A 58 30.48 27.29 -7.09
C LEU A 58 30.82 28.64 -7.73
N ASN A 59 31.25 28.63 -8.99
CA ASN A 59 31.68 29.83 -9.70
C ASN A 59 30.52 30.58 -10.37
N LEU A 60 29.30 30.05 -10.35
CA LEU A 60 28.14 30.67 -11.02
C LEU A 60 27.89 32.10 -10.51
N LYS A 61 27.87 32.28 -9.18
CA LYS A 61 27.68 33.59 -8.54
C LYS A 61 28.79 34.58 -8.89
N TYR A 62 30.01 34.09 -9.11
CA TYR A 62 31.13 34.92 -9.55
C TYR A 62 30.90 35.43 -10.98
N TYR A 63 30.56 34.54 -11.92
CA TYR A 63 30.31 34.92 -13.31
C TYR A 63 29.09 35.83 -13.48
N GLN A 64 28.03 35.61 -12.71
CA GLN A 64 26.86 36.50 -12.69
C GLN A 64 27.23 37.92 -12.23
N ARG A 65 28.08 38.07 -11.20
CA ARG A 65 28.55 39.39 -10.73
C ARG A 65 29.44 40.12 -11.72
N GLN A 66 30.18 39.37 -12.54
CA GLN A 66 31.02 39.91 -13.62
C GLN A 66 30.24 40.13 -14.91
N GLU A 67 28.92 39.90 -14.91
CA GLU A 67 28.05 39.96 -16.11
C GLU A 67 28.56 39.05 -17.25
N ASN A 68 29.32 38.01 -16.91
CA ASN A 68 29.82 37.03 -17.86
C ASN A 68 28.76 35.94 -18.08
N HIS A 69 27.75 36.30 -18.88
CA HIS A 69 26.60 35.43 -19.15
C HIS A 69 26.96 34.12 -19.85
N LEU A 70 27.99 34.12 -20.70
CA LEU A 70 28.49 32.91 -21.36
C LEU A 70 29.03 31.88 -20.36
N GLN A 71 29.91 32.30 -19.46
CA GLN A 71 30.45 31.41 -18.43
C GLN A 71 29.37 30.98 -17.44
N ALA A 72 28.43 31.87 -17.07
CA ALA A 72 27.30 31.50 -16.24
C ALA A 72 26.44 30.39 -16.88
N ALA A 73 26.05 30.56 -18.16
CA ALA A 73 25.29 29.57 -18.92
C ALA A 73 26.04 28.23 -19.06
N TYR A 74 27.36 28.28 -19.31
CA TYR A 74 28.20 27.08 -19.35
C TYR A 74 28.19 26.31 -18.03
N ASN A 75 28.37 26.99 -16.89
CA ASN A 75 28.37 26.35 -15.59
C ASN A 75 27.00 25.74 -15.26
N ILE A 76 25.91 26.43 -15.61
CA ILE A 76 24.55 25.90 -15.46
C ILE A 76 24.35 24.65 -16.33
N HIS A 77 24.74 24.68 -17.60
CA HIS A 77 24.67 23.53 -18.50
C HIS A 77 25.40 22.32 -17.91
N GLN A 78 26.65 22.51 -17.47
CA GLN A 78 27.42 21.41 -16.87
C GLN A 78 26.77 20.86 -15.59
N ASN A 79 26.21 21.72 -14.74
CA ASN A 79 25.52 21.29 -13.53
C ASN A 79 24.28 20.43 -13.86
N ILE A 80 23.43 20.90 -14.79
CA ILE A 80 22.26 20.15 -15.28
C ILE A 80 22.69 18.79 -15.86
N ARG A 81 23.75 18.78 -16.68
CA ARG A 81 24.30 17.57 -17.27
C ARG A 81 24.69 16.54 -16.20
N TRP A 82 25.44 16.94 -15.18
CA TRP A 82 25.83 16.03 -14.10
C TRP A 82 24.64 15.50 -13.28
N LEU A 83 23.63 16.33 -13.04
CA LEU A 83 22.38 15.90 -12.40
C LEU A 83 21.64 14.85 -13.24
N LEU A 84 21.58 15.02 -14.56
CA LEU A 84 20.96 14.04 -15.46
C LEU A 84 21.79 12.75 -15.59
N ILE A 85 23.12 12.83 -15.54
CA ILE A 85 24.01 11.66 -15.48
C ILE A 85 23.76 10.87 -14.20
N ALA A 86 23.67 11.55 -13.06
CA ALA A 86 23.34 10.92 -11.78
C ALA A 86 21.98 10.21 -11.88
N ALA A 87 20.95 10.90 -12.40
CA ALA A 87 19.63 10.32 -12.65
C ALA A 87 19.67 9.11 -13.58
N SER A 88 20.41 9.18 -14.69
CA SER A 88 20.61 8.05 -15.60
C SER A 88 21.17 6.84 -14.86
N ASN A 89 22.23 7.04 -14.06
CA ASN A 89 22.88 5.97 -13.32
C ASN A 89 21.89 5.24 -12.41
N PHE A 90 21.17 5.94 -11.53
CA PHE A 90 20.29 5.28 -10.55
C PHE A 90 18.91 4.86 -11.08
N LEU A 91 18.40 5.50 -12.14
CA LEU A 91 17.08 5.14 -12.73
C LEU A 91 17.16 4.08 -13.82
N THR A 92 18.29 3.98 -14.52
CA THR A 92 18.41 3.12 -15.71
C THR A 92 19.50 2.07 -15.60
N GLY A 93 20.43 2.21 -14.64
CA GLY A 93 21.61 1.37 -14.54
C GLY A 93 22.75 1.77 -15.50
N GLU A 94 22.52 2.78 -16.35
CA GLU A 94 23.45 3.22 -17.38
C GLU A 94 24.09 4.57 -17.04
N TYR A 95 25.41 4.65 -17.23
CA TYR A 95 26.17 5.88 -17.11
C TYR A 95 26.35 6.52 -18.50
N LEU A 96 25.46 7.43 -18.87
CA LEU A 96 25.45 8.07 -20.18
C LEU A 96 26.47 9.22 -20.23
N VAL A 97 27.43 9.18 -21.17
CA VAL A 97 28.50 10.19 -21.27
C VAL A 97 28.30 11.09 -22.49
N GLU A 98 27.10 11.68 -22.61
CA GLU A 98 26.78 12.62 -23.69
C GLU A 98 26.95 14.07 -23.24
N HIS A 99 27.10 15.00 -24.19
CA HIS A 99 27.19 16.44 -23.87
C HIS A 99 25.84 17.14 -24.03
N ASP A 100 24.99 16.65 -24.92
CA ASP A 100 23.70 17.24 -25.23
C ASP A 100 22.66 16.96 -24.13
N LEU A 101 22.10 18.03 -23.56
CA LEU A 101 21.06 17.94 -22.54
C LEU A 101 19.76 17.29 -23.03
N GLU A 102 19.41 17.45 -24.31
CA GLU A 102 18.22 16.82 -24.89
C GLU A 102 18.36 15.29 -24.91
N VAL A 103 19.56 14.80 -25.24
CA VAL A 103 19.85 13.36 -25.26
C VAL A 103 19.73 12.78 -23.85
N HIS A 104 20.29 13.47 -22.85
CA HIS A 104 20.16 13.10 -21.44
C HIS A 104 18.69 13.08 -20.98
N GLN A 105 17.96 14.16 -21.25
CA GLN A 105 16.55 14.29 -20.89
C GLN A 105 15.70 13.17 -21.52
N ASN A 106 15.88 12.91 -22.80
CA ASN A 106 15.12 11.88 -23.52
C ASN A 106 15.42 10.48 -22.98
N HIS A 107 16.65 10.24 -22.52
CA HIS A 107 17.04 8.97 -21.91
C HIS A 107 16.35 8.77 -20.55
N VAL A 108 16.52 9.70 -19.61
CA VAL A 108 15.91 9.59 -18.26
C VAL A 108 14.38 9.75 -18.31
N GLY A 109 13.87 10.46 -19.31
CA GLY A 109 12.44 10.73 -19.52
C GLY A 109 11.61 9.47 -19.79
N LYS A 110 12.24 8.39 -20.24
CA LYS A 110 11.60 7.06 -20.37
C LYS A 110 11.21 6.47 -19.01
N PHE A 111 11.88 6.89 -17.93
CA PHE A 111 11.72 6.36 -16.58
C PHE A 111 11.05 7.34 -15.61
N SER A 112 11.19 8.66 -15.83
CA SER A 112 10.48 9.71 -15.09
C SER A 112 9.82 10.72 -16.02
N LYS A 113 8.50 10.92 -15.84
CA LYS A 113 7.75 11.91 -16.63
C LYS A 113 8.09 13.34 -16.26
N GLU A 114 8.49 13.54 -15.01
CA GLU A 114 8.92 14.79 -14.43
C GLU A 114 10.25 15.22 -15.07
N LEU A 115 11.23 14.32 -15.14
CA LEU A 115 12.50 14.58 -15.83
C LEU A 115 12.35 14.73 -17.34
N ALA A 116 11.41 14.01 -17.97
CA ALA A 116 11.07 14.19 -19.39
C ALA A 116 10.59 15.62 -19.72
N LYS A 117 10.08 16.33 -18.72
CA LYS A 117 9.63 17.72 -18.81
C LYS A 117 10.61 18.69 -18.17
N THR A 118 11.89 18.30 -18.06
CA THR A 118 12.92 19.24 -17.65
C THR A 118 12.90 20.39 -18.64
N PHE A 119 13.07 20.21 -19.94
CA PHE A 119 12.79 21.22 -20.95
C PHE A 119 11.62 20.75 -21.81
N ASP A 120 10.48 21.43 -21.72
CA ASP A 120 9.30 21.11 -22.52
C ASP A 120 9.55 21.52 -23.98
N ILE A 121 9.88 20.55 -24.83
CA ILE A 121 10.17 20.75 -26.25
C ILE A 121 8.95 21.29 -27.02
N GLN A 122 7.73 21.15 -26.48
CA GLN A 122 6.52 21.74 -27.07
C GLN A 122 6.37 23.23 -26.73
N ASN A 123 7.12 23.73 -25.74
CA ASN A 123 7.20 25.14 -25.40
C ASN A 123 8.41 25.77 -26.10
N GLU A 124 8.15 26.64 -27.08
CA GLU A 124 9.20 27.28 -27.89
C GLU A 124 10.23 28.05 -27.05
N GLN A 125 9.82 28.64 -25.92
CA GLN A 125 10.74 29.34 -25.03
C GLN A 125 11.69 28.38 -24.31
N GLU A 126 11.18 27.23 -23.84
CA GLU A 126 12.01 26.22 -23.16
C GLU A 126 12.92 25.48 -24.14
N LYS A 127 12.43 25.20 -25.35
CA LYS A 127 13.24 24.64 -26.44
C LYS A 127 14.40 25.57 -26.79
N LYS A 128 14.13 26.87 -26.96
CA LYS A 128 15.18 27.87 -27.23
C LYS A 128 16.19 27.96 -26.07
N LEU A 129 15.72 27.90 -24.82
CA LEU A 129 16.60 27.89 -23.64
C LEU A 129 17.56 26.69 -23.67
N LEU A 130 17.06 25.49 -23.97
CA LEU A 130 17.86 24.27 -24.11
C LEU A 130 18.93 24.41 -25.20
N GLU A 131 18.54 24.87 -26.39
CA GLU A 131 19.45 25.11 -27.52
C GLU A 131 20.55 26.12 -27.15
N MET A 132 20.21 27.19 -26.43
CA MET A 132 21.16 28.20 -25.97
C MET A 132 22.16 27.66 -24.95
N LEU A 133 21.72 26.78 -24.04
CA LEU A 133 22.62 26.12 -23.07
C LEU A 133 23.59 25.15 -23.77
N ASN A 134 23.09 24.31 -24.69
CA ASN A 134 23.94 23.43 -25.50
C ASN A 134 24.95 24.23 -26.34
N THR A 135 24.52 25.36 -26.92
CA THR A 135 25.40 26.25 -27.70
C THR A 135 26.45 26.91 -26.81
N ALA A 136 26.09 27.35 -25.59
CA ALA A 136 27.04 27.88 -24.61
C ALA A 136 28.11 26.85 -24.23
N CYS A 137 27.74 25.57 -24.12
CA CYS A 137 28.69 24.48 -23.95
C CYS A 137 29.69 24.40 -25.12
N ASN A 138 29.17 24.36 -26.34
CA ASN A 138 30.01 24.25 -27.53
C ASN A 138 30.89 25.48 -27.75
N ALA A 139 30.40 26.68 -27.44
CA ALA A 139 31.16 27.93 -27.55
C ALA A 139 32.36 27.94 -26.59
N VAL A 140 32.18 27.54 -25.34
CA VAL A 140 33.27 27.50 -24.36
C VAL A 140 34.26 26.37 -24.64
N GLN A 141 33.79 25.20 -25.10
CA GLN A 141 34.64 24.03 -25.33
C GLN A 141 35.38 24.06 -26.66
N TYR A 142 34.73 24.54 -27.72
CA TYR A 142 35.21 24.43 -29.10
C TYR A 142 35.37 25.79 -29.80
N GLY A 143 35.04 26.90 -29.14
CA GLY A 143 35.19 28.24 -29.69
C GLY A 143 34.13 28.61 -30.74
N HIS A 144 32.97 27.96 -30.72
CA HIS A 144 31.87 28.29 -31.63
C HIS A 144 31.26 29.67 -31.34
N GLU A 145 30.73 30.32 -32.39
CA GLU A 145 29.95 31.54 -32.25
C GLU A 145 28.65 31.27 -31.49
N ILE A 146 28.21 32.24 -30.68
CA ILE A 146 27.00 32.14 -29.88
C ILE A 146 26.17 33.43 -29.97
N PRO A 147 24.83 33.33 -30.03
CA PRO A 147 23.96 34.47 -29.85
C PRO A 147 24.17 35.16 -28.50
N GLU A 148 23.81 36.44 -28.41
CA GLU A 148 23.90 37.20 -27.16
C GLU A 148 23.08 36.52 -26.04
N LEU A 149 23.74 36.23 -24.93
CA LEU A 149 23.14 35.68 -23.73
C LEU A 149 22.72 36.82 -22.81
N THR A 150 21.42 36.92 -22.52
CA THR A 150 20.89 37.92 -21.60
C THR A 150 20.87 37.40 -20.17
N LYS A 151 20.82 38.32 -19.20
CA LYS A 151 20.62 37.98 -17.79
C LYS A 151 19.35 37.15 -17.55
N ASP A 152 18.25 37.48 -18.22
CA ASP A 152 16.96 36.77 -18.09
C ASP A 152 17.06 35.28 -18.46
N ILE A 153 17.85 34.96 -19.49
CA ILE A 153 18.11 33.58 -19.93
C ILE A 153 18.92 32.82 -18.86
N VAL A 154 19.93 33.48 -18.28
CA VAL A 154 20.75 32.90 -17.22
C VAL A 154 19.92 32.66 -15.95
N ASP A 155 19.09 33.63 -15.54
CA ASP A 155 18.24 33.53 -14.36
C ASP A 155 17.19 32.41 -14.54
N THR A 156 16.60 32.29 -15.74
CA THR A 156 15.67 31.20 -16.08
C THR A 156 16.36 29.84 -16.04
N ALA A 157 17.58 29.73 -16.60
CA ALA A 157 18.35 28.50 -16.58
C ALA A 157 18.76 28.09 -15.14
N GLU A 158 19.11 29.07 -14.29
CA GLU A 158 19.44 28.82 -12.88
C GLU A 158 18.24 28.27 -12.11
N ALA A 159 17.06 28.87 -12.27
CA ALA A 159 15.83 28.37 -11.66
C ALA A 159 15.52 26.92 -12.08
N LYS A 160 15.79 26.60 -13.36
CA LYS A 160 15.63 25.24 -13.90
C LYS A 160 16.59 24.24 -13.26
N LYS A 161 17.85 24.62 -13.14
CA LYS A 161 18.91 23.85 -12.47
C LYS A 161 18.56 23.59 -11.00
N ASP A 162 18.07 24.59 -10.28
CA ASP A 162 17.66 24.46 -8.87
C ASP A 162 16.48 23.48 -8.71
N TRP A 163 15.47 23.61 -9.56
CA TRP A 163 14.35 22.66 -9.59
C TRP A 163 14.83 21.24 -9.86
N LEU A 164 15.68 21.04 -10.87
CA LEU A 164 16.18 19.73 -11.25
C LEU A 164 16.98 19.09 -10.11
N ASN A 165 17.79 19.87 -9.38
CA ASN A 165 18.53 19.35 -8.22
C ASN A 165 17.59 18.80 -7.13
N ILE A 166 16.52 19.54 -6.81
CA ILE A 166 15.50 19.10 -5.84
C ILE A 166 14.84 17.79 -6.32
N GLU A 167 14.47 17.73 -7.60
CA GLU A 167 13.75 16.59 -8.16
C GLU A 167 14.63 15.33 -8.27
N VAL A 168 15.88 15.46 -8.74
CA VAL A 168 16.85 14.36 -8.80
C VAL A 168 17.14 13.82 -7.39
N SER A 169 17.32 14.70 -6.42
CA SER A 169 17.48 14.32 -5.01
C SER A 169 16.26 13.58 -4.45
N ARG A 170 15.04 14.02 -4.80
CA ARG A 170 13.78 13.35 -4.42
C ARG A 170 13.70 11.95 -5.02
N LEU A 171 13.95 11.81 -6.32
CA LEU A 171 13.93 10.53 -7.03
C LEU A 171 14.97 9.55 -6.50
N PHE A 172 16.18 10.02 -6.18
CA PHE A 172 17.20 9.18 -5.58
C PHE A 172 16.76 8.63 -4.21
N LYS A 173 16.19 9.49 -3.35
CA LYS A 173 15.61 9.06 -2.06
C LYS A 173 14.53 7.99 -2.25
N GLU A 174 13.64 8.15 -3.24
CA GLU A 174 12.63 7.14 -3.57
C GLU A 174 13.26 5.80 -4.00
N CYS A 175 14.31 5.84 -4.83
CA CYS A 175 15.04 4.64 -5.24
C CYS A 175 15.71 3.94 -4.06
N VAL A 176 16.29 4.70 -3.13
CA VAL A 176 16.89 4.16 -1.89
C VAL A 176 15.82 3.50 -1.01
N CYS A 177 14.67 4.15 -0.81
CA CYS A 177 13.54 3.57 -0.08
C CYS A 177 13.04 2.29 -0.75
N ARG A 178 12.99 2.25 -2.08
CA ARG A 178 12.61 1.04 -2.82
C ARG A 178 13.64 -0.07 -2.70
N CYS A 179 14.93 0.24 -2.75
CA CYS A 179 15.97 -0.74 -2.46
C CYS A 179 15.83 -1.30 -1.04
N GLN A 180 15.61 -0.44 -0.04
CA GLN A 180 15.37 -0.86 1.34
C GLN A 180 14.18 -1.82 1.45
N TYR A 181 13.08 -1.53 0.73
CA TYR A 181 11.94 -2.42 0.65
C TYR A 181 12.29 -3.77 0.01
N GLU A 182 12.97 -3.79 -1.14
CA GLU A 182 13.37 -5.05 -1.79
C GLU A 182 14.37 -5.85 -0.95
N PHE A 183 15.21 -5.19 -0.15
CA PHE A 183 16.10 -5.87 0.81
C PHE A 183 15.38 -6.38 2.06
N ALA A 184 14.44 -5.59 2.60
CA ALA A 184 13.62 -5.97 3.74
C ALA A 184 12.69 -7.15 3.40
N ARG A 185 12.32 -7.29 2.13
CA ARG A 185 11.77 -8.52 1.55
C ARG A 185 12.84 -9.61 1.53
N THR A 186 13.17 -10.22 2.67
CA THR A 186 14.04 -11.41 2.69
C THR A 186 13.54 -12.53 3.62
N LYS A 187 13.64 -13.77 3.09
CA LYS A 187 13.49 -15.12 3.70
C LYS A 187 12.22 -15.92 3.44
N THR A 188 11.15 -15.35 2.92
CA THR A 188 10.13 -16.19 2.30
C THR A 188 10.40 -16.09 0.82
N PRO A 189 10.65 -17.21 0.10
CA PRO A 189 10.40 -17.17 -1.32
C PRO A 189 9.00 -16.58 -1.45
N LEU A 190 8.81 -15.62 -2.35
CA LEU A 190 7.59 -15.73 -3.13
C LEU A 190 7.78 -17.06 -3.79
N ILE A 191 7.27 -18.09 -3.14
CA ILE A 191 7.10 -19.32 -3.81
C ILE A 191 6.06 -18.86 -4.84
N THR A 192 6.53 -18.65 -6.06
CA THR A 192 6.04 -19.45 -7.16
C THR A 192 6.09 -20.92 -6.68
N ILE A 193 5.27 -21.28 -5.67
CA ILE A 193 4.73 -22.62 -5.62
C ILE A 193 4.05 -22.63 -6.98
N GLU A 194 4.12 -23.74 -7.68
CA GLU A 194 3.03 -24.09 -8.57
C GLU A 194 1.75 -23.61 -7.86
N GLN A 195 1.19 -22.48 -8.31
CA GLN A 195 0.17 -21.80 -7.50
C GLN A 195 -0.90 -22.87 -7.28
N ASP A 196 -1.23 -23.13 -6.01
CA ASP A 196 -2.27 -24.08 -5.65
C ASP A 196 -3.44 -23.82 -6.62
N GLU A 197 -3.93 -24.87 -7.31
CA GLU A 197 -4.99 -24.71 -8.32
C GLU A 197 -6.13 -23.76 -7.89
N PRO A 198 -6.58 -23.77 -6.60
CA PRO A 198 -7.55 -22.81 -6.09
C PRO A 198 -7.14 -21.34 -6.20
N LEU A 199 -5.89 -21.01 -5.87
CA LEU A 199 -5.38 -19.64 -5.89
C LEU A 199 -5.15 -19.14 -7.33
N LYS A 200 -4.80 -20.03 -8.27
CA LYS A 200 -4.76 -19.71 -9.71
C LYS A 200 -6.14 -19.27 -10.19
N LEU A 201 -7.16 -20.07 -9.90
CA LEU A 201 -8.54 -19.80 -10.29
C LEU A 201 -9.04 -18.49 -9.67
N ILE A 202 -8.81 -18.27 -8.38
CA ILE A 202 -9.18 -17.02 -7.70
C ILE A 202 -8.48 -15.82 -8.33
N THR A 203 -7.18 -15.93 -8.62
CA THR A 203 -6.40 -14.88 -9.27
C THR A 203 -6.98 -14.51 -10.63
N GLN A 204 -7.37 -15.50 -11.44
CA GLN A 204 -8.01 -15.29 -12.73
C GLN A 204 -9.35 -14.55 -12.58
N ILE A 205 -10.24 -15.02 -11.69
CA ILE A 205 -11.55 -14.39 -11.44
C ILE A 205 -11.40 -12.92 -11.02
N VAL A 206 -10.41 -12.63 -10.17
CA VAL A 206 -10.13 -11.26 -9.73
C VAL A 206 -9.60 -10.39 -10.87
N ALA A 207 -8.63 -10.89 -11.64
CA ALA A 207 -8.01 -10.15 -12.74
C ALA A 207 -9.02 -9.82 -13.86
N GLU A 208 -9.96 -10.72 -14.15
CA GLU A 208 -11.06 -10.49 -15.09
C GLU A 208 -12.10 -9.49 -14.56
N SER A 209 -12.21 -9.36 -13.23
CA SER A 209 -13.24 -8.53 -12.59
C SER A 209 -12.82 -7.08 -12.40
N VAL A 210 -11.53 -6.79 -12.20
CA VAL A 210 -11.04 -5.43 -11.94
C VAL A 210 -9.58 -5.25 -12.34
N LYS A 211 -9.23 -4.02 -12.75
CA LYS A 211 -7.84 -3.63 -13.04
C LYS A 211 -7.01 -3.53 -11.76
N ILE A 212 -6.43 -4.65 -11.36
CA ILE A 212 -5.51 -4.76 -10.22
C ILE A 212 -4.08 -4.35 -10.59
N SER A 213 -3.38 -3.77 -9.62
CA SER A 213 -1.92 -3.54 -9.65
C SER A 213 -1.18 -4.63 -8.88
N ALA A 214 -1.76 -5.14 -7.79
CA ALA A 214 -1.29 -6.34 -7.09
C ALA A 214 -2.43 -7.02 -6.34
N LEU A 215 -2.28 -8.32 -6.13
CA LEU A 215 -3.16 -9.20 -5.36
C LEU A 215 -2.32 -10.04 -4.40
N TYR A 216 -2.71 -10.06 -3.14
CA TYR A 216 -2.10 -10.87 -2.09
C TYR A 216 -3.16 -11.76 -1.43
N CYS A 217 -2.81 -13.01 -1.13
CA CYS A 217 -3.51 -13.82 -0.13
C CYS A 217 -2.85 -13.58 1.22
N ILE A 218 -3.62 -13.09 2.19
CA ILE A 218 -3.12 -12.74 3.53
C ILE A 218 -3.47 -13.79 4.58
N GLY A 219 -4.37 -14.72 4.25
CA GLY A 219 -4.69 -15.87 5.09
C GLY A 219 -5.78 -16.74 4.48
N GLN A 220 -5.99 -17.91 5.08
CA GLN A 220 -7.03 -18.86 4.69
C GLN A 220 -7.61 -19.55 5.91
N GLN A 221 -8.87 -19.93 5.83
CA GLN A 221 -9.57 -20.74 6.83
C GLN A 221 -10.25 -21.92 6.16
N ASN A 222 -9.93 -23.12 6.63
CA ASN A 222 -10.53 -24.36 6.12
C ASN A 222 -11.64 -24.80 7.06
N VAL A 223 -12.83 -25.00 6.51
CA VAL A 223 -13.99 -25.54 7.22
C VAL A 223 -14.30 -26.90 6.64
N SER A 224 -14.09 -27.94 7.44
CA SER A 224 -14.44 -29.32 7.12
C SER A 224 -15.66 -29.73 7.94
N ARG A 225 -16.73 -30.15 7.27
CA ARG A 225 -17.93 -30.72 7.92
C ARG A 225 -18.16 -32.12 7.38
N SER A 226 -18.26 -33.10 8.28
CA SER A 226 -18.60 -34.47 7.93
C SER A 226 -20.01 -34.77 8.43
N ALA A 227 -20.86 -35.33 7.57
CA ALA A 227 -22.18 -35.83 7.95
C ALA A 227 -22.21 -37.35 7.76
N ALA A 228 -22.38 -38.08 8.86
CA ALA A 228 -22.61 -39.52 8.85
C ALA A 228 -24.12 -39.78 8.87
N ASN A 229 -24.65 -40.39 7.81
CA ASN A 229 -26.04 -40.80 7.74
C ASN A 229 -26.18 -42.27 8.12
N VAL A 230 -27.00 -42.57 9.13
CA VAL A 230 -27.30 -43.95 9.57
C VAL A 230 -28.05 -44.76 8.49
N LEU A 231 -28.74 -44.08 7.56
CA LEU A 231 -29.56 -44.69 6.51
C LEU A 231 -28.78 -44.98 5.20
N LEU A 232 -27.54 -44.52 5.08
CA LEU A 232 -26.71 -44.72 3.90
C LEU A 232 -25.42 -45.43 4.34
N GLU A 233 -25.41 -46.75 4.19
CA GLU A 233 -24.21 -47.57 4.40
C GLU A 233 -23.10 -47.05 3.47
N ASN A 234 -22.11 -46.38 4.05
CA ASN A 234 -20.90 -45.85 3.40
C ASN A 234 -21.05 -44.68 2.43
N ASN A 235 -21.39 -43.48 2.93
CA ASN A 235 -20.78 -42.23 2.44
C ASN A 235 -20.88 -41.16 3.54
N ALA A 236 -19.79 -40.96 4.30
CA ALA A 236 -19.62 -39.69 5.00
C ALA A 236 -19.52 -38.59 3.93
N VAL A 237 -20.49 -37.67 3.88
CA VAL A 237 -20.43 -36.55 2.95
C VAL A 237 -19.54 -35.49 3.60
N ASP A 238 -18.29 -35.42 3.15
CA ASP A 238 -17.34 -34.41 3.58
C ASP A 238 -17.49 -33.14 2.74
N PHE A 239 -17.97 -32.08 3.37
CA PHE A 239 -17.97 -30.73 2.80
C PHE A 239 -16.71 -30.01 3.26
N GLN A 240 -15.81 -29.71 2.31
CA GLN A 240 -14.65 -28.86 2.54
C GLN A 240 -14.84 -27.52 1.84
N ASN A 241 -14.97 -26.46 2.63
CA ASN A 241 -15.00 -25.09 2.14
C ASN A 241 -13.77 -24.34 2.63
N THR A 242 -13.07 -23.67 1.73
CA THR A 242 -11.94 -22.79 2.09
C THR A 242 -12.34 -21.33 1.90
N HIS A 243 -12.15 -20.54 2.95
CA HIS A 243 -12.32 -19.10 2.93
C HIS A 243 -10.96 -18.41 2.81
N TYR A 244 -10.81 -17.49 1.86
CA TYR A 244 -9.56 -16.77 1.60
C TYR A 244 -9.68 -15.29 1.99
N TYR A 245 -8.64 -14.76 2.63
CA TYR A 245 -8.51 -13.34 2.89
C TYR A 245 -7.61 -12.72 1.83
N LEU A 246 -8.16 -11.82 1.03
CA LEU A 246 -7.49 -11.24 -0.12
C LEU A 246 -7.25 -9.75 0.11
N PHE A 247 -6.04 -9.28 -0.21
CA PHE A 247 -5.69 -7.87 -0.24
C PHE A 247 -5.38 -7.42 -1.66
N LEU A 248 -6.12 -6.42 -2.14
CA LEU A 248 -6.06 -5.92 -3.51
C LEU A 248 -5.59 -4.47 -3.53
N ILE A 249 -4.59 -4.21 -4.38
CA ILE A 249 -4.20 -2.87 -4.76
C ILE A 249 -4.76 -2.60 -6.16
N VAL A 250 -5.71 -1.67 -6.27
CA VAL A 250 -6.37 -1.32 -7.53
C VAL A 250 -5.93 0.05 -8.06
N LYS A 251 -6.13 0.28 -9.37
CA LYS A 251 -5.92 1.59 -9.99
C LYS A 251 -6.99 2.58 -9.54
N ASP A 252 -8.25 2.17 -9.64
CA ASP A 252 -9.43 2.96 -9.26
C ASP A 252 -10.27 2.21 -8.23
N PHE A 253 -10.58 2.87 -7.11
CA PHE A 253 -11.36 2.28 -6.03
C PHE A 253 -12.86 2.49 -6.26
N GLN A 254 -13.65 1.41 -6.13
CA GLN A 254 -15.11 1.46 -6.19
C GLN A 254 -15.71 0.60 -5.07
N ALA A 255 -16.62 1.16 -4.28
CA ALA A 255 -17.09 0.55 -3.04
C ALA A 255 -17.83 -0.81 -3.22
N HIS A 256 -18.41 -1.06 -4.39
CA HIS A 256 -19.18 -2.28 -4.65
C HIS A 256 -18.33 -3.46 -5.16
N VAL A 257 -17.08 -3.20 -5.61
CA VAL A 257 -16.22 -4.21 -6.24
C VAL A 257 -15.83 -5.35 -5.29
N PRO A 258 -15.46 -5.10 -4.01
CA PRO A 258 -15.08 -6.19 -3.10
C PRO A 258 -16.17 -7.25 -2.94
N GLY A 259 -17.43 -6.83 -2.73
CA GLY A 259 -18.57 -7.75 -2.62
C GLY A 259 -18.85 -8.51 -3.91
N ASN A 260 -18.72 -7.86 -5.08
CA ASN A 260 -18.88 -8.53 -6.37
C ASN A 260 -17.81 -9.60 -6.61
N ILE A 261 -16.55 -9.34 -6.22
CA ILE A 261 -15.47 -10.32 -6.32
C ILE A 261 -15.75 -11.51 -5.41
N ALA A 262 -16.09 -11.28 -4.14
CA ALA A 262 -16.44 -12.33 -3.19
C ALA A 262 -17.61 -13.19 -3.69
N PHE A 263 -18.65 -12.55 -4.24
CA PHE A 263 -19.78 -13.24 -4.86
C PHE A 263 -19.36 -14.08 -6.06
N LYS A 264 -18.59 -13.52 -7.01
CA LYS A 264 -18.12 -14.24 -8.21
C LYS A 264 -17.25 -15.44 -7.86
N ILE A 265 -16.35 -15.32 -6.88
CA ILE A 265 -15.53 -16.44 -6.41
C ILE A 265 -16.43 -17.56 -5.89
N ARG A 266 -17.41 -17.22 -5.05
CA ARG A 266 -18.34 -18.19 -4.47
C ARG A 266 -19.19 -18.88 -5.54
N THR A 267 -19.77 -18.13 -6.48
CA THR A 267 -20.65 -18.70 -7.52
C THR A 267 -19.88 -19.52 -8.54
N SER A 268 -18.72 -19.05 -9.00
CA SER A 268 -17.91 -19.74 -10.02
C SER A 268 -17.30 -21.05 -9.49
N THR A 269 -17.19 -21.21 -8.17
CA THR A 269 -16.60 -22.37 -7.51
C THR A 269 -17.64 -23.30 -6.89
N GLY A 270 -18.93 -23.07 -7.16
CA GLY A 270 -20.03 -23.87 -6.59
C GLY A 270 -20.10 -23.79 -5.05
N GLY A 271 -19.56 -22.73 -4.45
CA GLY A 271 -19.50 -22.54 -3.00
C GLY A 271 -18.31 -23.19 -2.29
N LYS A 272 -17.43 -23.89 -3.01
CA LYS A 272 -16.22 -24.51 -2.44
C LYS A 272 -15.23 -23.47 -1.90
N TYR A 273 -15.12 -22.32 -2.58
CA TYR A 273 -14.27 -21.23 -2.17
C TYR A 273 -15.08 -19.98 -1.88
N SER A 274 -14.70 -19.24 -0.84
CA SER A 274 -15.24 -17.92 -0.52
C SER A 274 -14.10 -16.97 -0.19
N ALA A 275 -14.35 -15.66 -0.23
CA ALA A 275 -13.29 -14.69 0.04
C ALA A 275 -13.79 -13.42 0.71
N THR A 276 -12.98 -12.91 1.64
CA THR A 276 -13.07 -11.55 2.17
C THR A 276 -12.06 -10.67 1.44
N VAL A 277 -12.51 -9.57 0.86
CA VAL A 277 -11.70 -8.72 -0.02
C VAL A 277 -11.43 -7.36 0.63
N ILE A 278 -10.19 -7.12 1.03
CA ILE A 278 -9.70 -5.82 1.49
C ILE A 278 -9.10 -5.09 0.30
N MET A 279 -9.69 -3.98 -0.11
CA MET A 279 -9.31 -3.28 -1.34
C MET A 279 -8.90 -1.82 -1.08
N HIS A 280 -7.77 -1.41 -1.65
CA HIS A 280 -7.29 -0.02 -1.60
C HIS A 280 -6.72 0.43 -2.94
N SER A 281 -6.79 1.73 -3.23
CA SER A 281 -6.06 2.33 -4.34
C SER A 281 -4.62 2.67 -3.92
N LYS A 282 -3.70 2.74 -4.90
CA LYS A 282 -2.31 3.20 -4.63
C LYS A 282 -2.32 4.55 -3.90
N LYS A 283 -3.15 5.50 -4.35
CA LYS A 283 -3.29 6.83 -3.74
C LYS A 283 -3.73 6.76 -2.27
N SER A 284 -4.71 5.90 -1.95
CA SER A 284 -5.20 5.77 -0.57
C SER A 284 -4.12 5.24 0.36
N LEU A 285 -3.31 4.29 -0.11
CA LEU A 285 -2.22 3.68 0.67
C LEU A 285 -1.09 4.67 0.98
N HIS A 286 -0.71 5.54 0.04
CA HIS A 286 0.31 6.58 0.24
C HIS A 286 -0.09 7.63 1.29
N GLN A 287 -1.39 7.80 1.54
CA GLN A 287 -1.90 8.74 2.54
C GLN A 287 -1.93 8.14 3.95
N LYS A 288 -1.70 6.83 4.10
CA LYS A 288 -1.76 6.15 5.40
C LYS A 288 -0.49 6.44 6.18
N LYS A 289 -0.62 6.58 7.51
CA LYS A 289 0.47 6.88 8.44
C LYS A 289 0.37 5.99 9.68
N GLY A 290 1.50 5.82 10.38
CA GLY A 290 1.57 5.10 11.66
C GLY A 290 1.10 3.65 11.55
N ASP A 291 0.24 3.21 12.46
CA ASP A 291 -0.26 1.81 12.52
C ASP A 291 -0.84 1.28 11.20
N GLN A 292 -1.49 2.15 10.41
CA GLN A 292 -2.06 1.69 9.15
C GLN A 292 -0.95 1.28 8.19
N GLN A 293 0.19 2.00 8.17
CA GLN A 293 1.35 1.59 7.39
C GLN A 293 1.93 0.28 7.89
N TYR A 294 1.94 0.03 9.21
CA TYR A 294 2.36 -1.26 9.76
C TYR A 294 1.54 -2.41 9.21
N PHE A 295 0.21 -2.30 9.19
CA PHE A 295 -0.67 -3.34 8.64
C PHE A 295 -0.31 -3.68 7.19
N PHE A 296 -0.22 -2.67 6.31
CA PHE A 296 0.11 -2.90 4.90
C PHE A 296 1.55 -3.40 4.72
N TYR A 297 2.48 -2.92 5.55
CA TYR A 297 3.85 -3.43 5.57
C TYR A 297 3.88 -4.92 5.90
N GLN A 298 3.15 -5.38 6.93
CA GLN A 298 3.07 -6.80 7.28
C GLN A 298 2.47 -7.64 6.15
N ILE A 299 1.42 -7.15 5.47
CA ILE A 299 0.85 -7.83 4.30
C ILE A 299 1.90 -7.98 3.20
N MET A 300 2.66 -6.92 2.90
CA MET A 300 3.68 -6.97 1.86
C MET A 300 4.86 -7.89 2.19
N GLN A 301 5.17 -8.05 3.49
CA GLN A 301 6.27 -8.91 3.93
C GLN A 301 5.87 -10.37 4.10
N ARG A 302 4.63 -10.65 4.53
CA ARG A 302 4.19 -12.00 4.94
C ARG A 302 3.09 -12.58 4.06
N GLY A 303 2.35 -11.74 3.33
CA GLY A 303 1.28 -12.17 2.44
C GLY A 303 1.85 -12.87 1.19
N GLN A 304 1.12 -13.87 0.71
CA GLN A 304 1.45 -14.57 -0.53
C GLN A 304 1.02 -13.71 -1.72
N LEU A 305 1.99 -13.20 -2.50
CA LEU A 305 1.70 -12.47 -3.73
C LEU A 305 1.16 -13.43 -4.79
N LEU A 306 -0.05 -13.17 -5.27
CA LEU A 306 -0.69 -13.96 -6.33
C LEU A 306 -0.55 -13.31 -7.71
N PHE A 307 -0.55 -11.98 -7.75
CA PHE A 307 -0.40 -11.20 -8.98
C PHE A 307 0.24 -9.85 -8.71
N GLN A 308 1.08 -9.38 -9.64
CA GLN A 308 1.65 -8.04 -9.63
C GLN A 308 1.85 -7.53 -11.06
N GLU A 309 1.54 -6.24 -11.30
CA GLU A 309 1.78 -5.60 -12.59
C GLU A 309 3.30 -5.46 -12.84
N THR A 310 3.82 -6.05 -13.93
CA THR A 310 5.25 -6.09 -14.24
C THR A 310 5.83 -4.72 -14.61
N LEU A 311 5.09 -3.92 -15.39
CA LEU A 311 5.58 -2.63 -15.90
C LEU A 311 5.60 -1.54 -14.81
N LYS A 312 4.64 -1.57 -13.88
CA LYS A 312 4.46 -0.56 -12.83
C LYS A 312 4.04 -1.22 -11.51
N PRO A 313 4.94 -2.02 -10.91
CA PRO A 313 4.65 -2.68 -9.65
C PRO A 313 4.16 -1.63 -8.62
N PRO A 314 3.06 -1.91 -7.89
CA PRO A 314 2.68 -1.06 -6.77
C PRO A 314 3.79 -1.09 -5.74
N PHE A 315 4.51 0.02 -5.65
CA PHE A 315 5.44 0.28 -4.58
C PHE A 315 4.74 1.10 -3.51
N LEU A 316 4.87 0.70 -2.25
CA LEU A 316 4.53 1.53 -1.10
C LEU A 316 5.83 2.00 -0.46
N PRO A 317 6.17 3.30 -0.55
CA PRO A 317 7.34 3.82 0.13
C PRO A 317 7.09 3.76 1.64
N PHE A 318 7.94 2.99 2.32
CA PHE A 318 8.09 3.06 3.77
C PHE A 318 9.46 3.70 4.03
N GLU A 319 9.47 4.92 4.57
CA GLU A 319 10.73 5.62 4.91
C GLU A 319 11.54 4.81 5.93
N GLU A 320 10.83 4.17 6.85
CA GLU A 320 11.35 3.26 7.86
C GLU A 320 10.43 2.05 7.99
N VAL A 321 10.93 0.97 8.59
CA VAL A 321 10.09 -0.19 8.93
C VAL A 321 9.03 0.28 9.92
N PRO A 322 7.74 0.34 9.55
CA PRO A 322 6.72 0.85 10.45
C PRO A 322 6.64 -0.06 11.67
N THR A 323 6.34 0.51 12.82
CA THR A 323 6.10 -0.21 14.07
C THR A 323 4.66 -0.02 14.53
N ARG A 324 4.18 -0.92 15.39
CA ARG A 324 2.87 -0.77 16.03
C ARG A 324 2.91 0.33 17.08
N ASN A 325 2.01 1.29 16.94
CA ASN A 325 1.73 2.37 17.86
C ASN A 325 0.58 1.96 18.81
N ILE A 326 0.94 1.19 19.83
CA ILE A 326 0.00 0.70 20.85
C ILE A 326 -0.74 1.86 21.55
N PRO A 327 -0.10 2.99 21.92
CA PRO A 327 -0.82 4.14 22.48
C PRO A 327 -1.89 4.71 21.54
N SER A 328 -1.67 4.67 20.22
CA SER A 328 -2.70 5.08 19.24
C SER A 328 -3.84 4.07 19.16
N ALA A 329 -3.56 2.77 19.25
CA ALA A 329 -4.59 1.74 19.29
C ALA A 329 -5.45 1.87 20.55
N ASN A 330 -4.83 2.05 21.72
CA ASN A 330 -5.50 2.29 23.01
C ASN A 330 -6.43 3.50 22.96
N ARG A 331 -5.93 4.65 22.46
CA ARG A 331 -6.77 5.85 22.32
C ARG A 331 -7.94 5.65 21.36
N TYR A 332 -7.73 4.91 20.28
CA TYR A 332 -8.80 4.61 19.32
C TYR A 332 -9.85 3.69 19.94
N TRP A 333 -9.45 2.63 20.64
CA TRP A 333 -10.35 1.75 21.38
C TRP A 333 -11.17 2.54 22.40
N ALA A 334 -10.51 3.33 23.25
CA ALA A 334 -11.19 4.17 24.23
C ALA A 334 -12.19 5.17 23.60
N GLN A 335 -11.89 5.70 22.41
CA GLN A 335 -12.82 6.56 21.69
C GLN A 335 -14.06 5.78 21.20
N ARG A 336 -13.86 4.58 20.63
CA ARG A 336 -14.96 3.72 20.19
C ARG A 336 -15.81 3.23 21.35
N ASP A 337 -15.15 2.93 22.47
CA ASP A 337 -15.79 2.57 23.73
C ASP A 337 -16.71 3.68 24.25
N LYS A 338 -16.23 4.93 24.26
CA LYS A 338 -17.10 6.08 24.60
C LYS A 338 -18.29 6.23 23.66
N THR A 339 -18.05 6.12 22.35
CA THR A 339 -19.13 6.26 21.34
C THR A 339 -20.16 5.15 21.49
N LYS A 340 -19.73 3.89 21.66
CA LYS A 340 -20.67 2.79 21.83
C LYS A 340 -21.44 2.96 23.14
N THR A 341 -20.81 3.29 24.27
CA THR A 341 -21.49 3.46 25.56
C THR A 341 -22.59 4.52 25.49
N PHE A 342 -22.33 5.66 24.84
CA PHE A 342 -23.36 6.68 24.62
C PHE A 342 -24.54 6.17 23.78
N LEU A 343 -24.27 5.34 22.76
CA LEU A 343 -25.33 4.71 21.96
C LEU A 343 -26.12 3.68 22.78
N MET A 344 -25.45 2.91 23.64
CA MET A 344 -26.11 1.96 24.55
C MET A 344 -27.01 2.70 25.55
N GLU A 345 -26.54 3.81 26.12
CA GLU A 345 -27.35 4.66 27.00
C GLU A 345 -28.56 5.23 26.26
N ALA A 346 -28.38 5.68 25.01
CA ALA A 346 -29.49 6.17 24.18
C ALA A 346 -30.51 5.07 23.83
N GLU A 347 -30.05 3.84 23.65
CA GLU A 347 -30.90 2.66 23.41
C GLU A 347 -31.65 2.24 24.67
N ALA A 348 -31.05 2.42 25.86
CA ALA A 348 -31.64 2.09 27.15
C ALA A 348 -32.63 3.15 27.69
N LEU A 349 -32.72 4.33 27.07
CA LEU A 349 -33.71 5.36 27.42
C LEU A 349 -35.11 4.89 27.00
N ASP A 350 -35.77 4.18 27.90
CA ASP A 350 -37.03 3.48 27.63
C ASP A 350 -38.29 4.33 27.82
N GLY A 351 -39.25 4.12 26.90
CA GLY A 351 -40.66 4.50 27.00
C GLY A 351 -41.61 3.42 26.41
N GLY A 352 -41.08 2.26 26.01
CA GLY A 352 -41.76 1.18 25.29
C GLY A 352 -41.88 1.41 23.78
N GLY A 353 -41.76 0.34 22.99
CA GLY A 353 -41.94 0.35 21.53
C GLY A 353 -40.70 0.78 20.74
N ALA A 354 -40.89 1.18 19.48
CA ALA A 354 -39.87 1.58 18.52
C ALA A 354 -38.76 0.54 18.24
N THR A 355 -39.10 -0.75 18.19
CA THR A 355 -38.15 -1.87 18.06
C THR A 355 -37.11 -1.69 16.94
N LYS A 356 -37.49 -1.04 15.84
CA LYS A 356 -36.60 -0.76 14.71
C LYS A 356 -35.51 0.27 15.03
N ILE A 357 -35.81 1.26 15.88
CA ILE A 357 -34.84 2.26 16.34
C ILE A 357 -33.81 1.58 17.25
N HIS A 358 -34.27 0.74 18.18
CA HIS A 358 -33.36 -0.01 19.05
C HIS A 358 -32.41 -0.91 18.25
N VAL A 359 -32.93 -1.70 17.30
CA VAL A 359 -32.09 -2.52 16.42
C VAL A 359 -31.08 -1.69 15.64
N TYR A 360 -31.47 -0.50 15.18
CA TYR A 360 -30.55 0.40 14.49
C TYR A 360 -29.41 0.89 15.40
N LEU A 361 -29.72 1.27 16.65
CA LEU A 361 -28.71 1.66 17.65
C LEU A 361 -27.80 0.49 18.01
N MET A 362 -28.34 -0.72 18.18
CA MET A 362 -27.56 -1.95 18.37
C MET A 362 -26.58 -2.17 17.21
N GLY A 363 -27.03 -1.99 15.97
CA GLY A 363 -26.19 -2.09 14.77
C GLY A 363 -25.01 -1.10 14.80
N LEU A 364 -25.25 0.15 15.22
CA LEU A 364 -24.19 1.16 15.36
C LEU A 364 -23.19 0.79 16.47
N VAL A 365 -23.64 0.29 17.62
CA VAL A 365 -22.76 -0.18 18.70
C VAL A 365 -21.87 -1.31 18.21
N ILE A 366 -22.45 -2.31 17.54
CA ILE A 366 -21.71 -3.45 16.98
C ILE A 366 -20.67 -2.98 15.96
N GLU A 367 -21.03 -2.00 15.11
CA GLU A 367 -20.10 -1.38 14.16
C GLU A 367 -18.92 -0.73 14.89
N GLN A 368 -19.17 0.09 15.93
CA GLN A 368 -18.11 0.73 16.72
C GLN A 368 -17.18 -0.30 17.38
N THR A 369 -17.75 -1.35 17.95
CA THR A 369 -17.01 -2.45 18.59
C THR A 369 -16.12 -3.19 17.58
N CYS A 370 -16.65 -3.55 16.41
CA CYS A 370 -15.87 -4.19 15.35
C CYS A 370 -14.73 -3.29 14.86
N LEU A 371 -15.00 -1.99 14.66
CA LEU A 371 -13.96 -1.02 14.26
C LEU A 371 -12.85 -0.94 15.30
N GLY A 372 -13.21 -0.95 16.59
CA GLY A 372 -12.27 -1.00 17.69
C GLY A 372 -11.40 -2.26 17.65
N LEU A 373 -12.01 -3.44 17.58
CA LEU A 373 -11.32 -4.73 17.51
C LEU A 373 -10.37 -4.80 16.31
N ILE A 374 -10.83 -4.43 15.11
CA ILE A 374 -10.00 -4.44 13.90
C ILE A 374 -8.75 -3.56 14.08
N ARG A 375 -8.89 -2.40 14.72
CA ARG A 375 -7.75 -1.52 15.00
C ARG A 375 -6.81 -2.12 16.06
N VAL A 376 -7.37 -2.71 17.10
CA VAL A 376 -6.64 -3.33 18.22
C VAL A 376 -5.88 -4.57 17.77
N PHE A 377 -6.41 -5.41 16.89
CA PHE A 377 -5.70 -6.61 16.43
C PHE A 377 -4.80 -6.35 15.22
N LEU A 378 -5.30 -5.63 14.22
CA LEU A 378 -4.61 -5.52 12.93
C LEU A 378 -3.86 -4.21 12.74
N GLY A 379 -4.14 -3.17 13.53
CA GLY A 379 -3.66 -1.81 13.25
C GLY A 379 -4.35 -1.17 12.05
N TYR A 380 -5.35 -1.84 11.50
CA TYR A 380 -6.06 -1.45 10.29
C TYR A 380 -7.27 -0.56 10.60
N MET A 381 -7.64 0.30 9.64
CA MET A 381 -8.91 1.02 9.65
C MET A 381 -9.64 0.72 8.33
N PRO A 382 -10.77 -0.01 8.39
CA PRO A 382 -11.61 -0.27 7.23
C PRO A 382 -12.06 1.00 6.50
N ASN A 383 -12.26 0.89 5.20
CA ASN A 383 -12.89 1.90 4.34
C ASN A 383 -14.35 1.52 3.95
N HIS A 384 -14.84 0.42 4.50
CA HIS A 384 -16.20 -0.09 4.34
C HIS A 384 -16.72 -0.55 5.71
N PHE A 385 -17.98 -0.25 5.99
CA PHE A 385 -18.54 -0.28 7.35
C PHE A 385 -19.79 -1.15 7.49
N THR A 386 -20.16 -1.93 6.47
CA THR A 386 -21.31 -2.82 6.61
C THR A 386 -20.98 -3.94 7.61
N LEU A 387 -21.94 -4.29 8.46
CA LEU A 387 -21.74 -5.32 9.48
C LEU A 387 -21.29 -6.67 8.91
N PRO A 388 -21.84 -7.19 7.79
CA PRO A 388 -21.37 -8.46 7.23
C PRO A 388 -19.88 -8.41 6.87
N TYR A 389 -19.42 -7.30 6.28
CA TYR A 389 -18.00 -7.13 5.96
C TYR A 389 -17.13 -6.96 7.20
N LEU A 390 -17.57 -6.20 8.20
CA LEU A 390 -16.81 -6.05 9.44
C LEU A 390 -16.70 -7.37 10.20
N PHE A 391 -17.75 -8.20 10.21
CA PHE A 391 -17.73 -9.54 10.78
C PHE A 391 -16.72 -10.44 10.07
N GLU A 392 -16.76 -10.46 8.73
CA GLU A 392 -15.79 -11.17 7.92
C GLU A 392 -14.33 -10.77 8.25
N VAL A 393 -14.06 -9.47 8.42
CA VAL A 393 -12.72 -8.98 8.81
C VAL A 393 -12.38 -9.36 10.26
N CYS A 394 -13.33 -9.29 11.21
CA CYS A 394 -13.11 -9.74 12.59
C CYS A 394 -12.80 -11.24 12.66
N GLU A 395 -13.47 -12.04 11.84
CA GLU A 395 -13.26 -13.48 11.70
C GLU A 395 -11.85 -13.88 11.29
N TYR A 396 -11.08 -12.95 10.71
CA TYR A 396 -9.66 -13.17 10.43
C TYR A 396 -8.83 -13.44 11.70
N PHE A 397 -9.20 -12.84 12.84
CA PHE A 397 -8.46 -12.94 14.10
C PHE A 397 -9.28 -13.51 15.26
N SER A 398 -10.60 -13.58 15.16
CA SER A 398 -11.46 -14.13 16.22
C SER A 398 -12.77 -14.70 15.67
N PRO A 399 -13.21 -15.90 16.10
CA PRO A 399 -14.49 -16.48 15.67
C PRO A 399 -15.73 -15.81 16.31
N LEU A 400 -15.54 -14.83 17.20
CA LEU A 400 -16.58 -14.22 18.03
C LEU A 400 -17.85 -13.81 17.25
N THR A 401 -17.69 -13.17 16.10
CA THR A 401 -18.83 -12.70 15.29
C THR A 401 -19.58 -13.85 14.62
N ALA A 402 -18.91 -14.96 14.28
CA ALA A 402 -19.56 -16.14 13.75
C ALA A 402 -20.30 -16.95 14.82
N GLU A 403 -19.80 -16.94 16.06
CA GLU A 403 -20.44 -17.60 17.20
C GLU A 403 -21.71 -16.89 17.65
N ILE A 404 -21.66 -15.55 17.77
CA ILE A 404 -22.78 -14.76 18.30
C ILE A 404 -23.78 -14.37 17.22
N PHE A 405 -23.29 -14.08 16.00
CA PHE A 405 -24.13 -13.75 14.84
C PHE A 405 -23.92 -14.78 13.72
N PRO A 406 -24.34 -16.05 13.93
CA PRO A 406 -24.22 -17.08 12.91
C PRO A 406 -24.93 -16.67 11.61
N ARG A 407 -24.56 -17.31 10.50
CA ARG A 407 -25.11 -17.09 9.15
C ARG A 407 -25.52 -18.41 8.47
N VAL A 408 -25.73 -19.43 9.30
CA VAL A 408 -25.89 -20.82 8.86
C VAL A 408 -27.33 -21.08 8.42
N THR A 409 -28.29 -20.78 9.29
CA THR A 409 -29.72 -20.98 9.00
C THR A 409 -30.32 -19.79 8.25
N GLU A 410 -31.49 -19.97 7.64
CA GLU A 410 -32.20 -18.86 7.01
C GLU A 410 -32.63 -17.81 8.04
N LYS A 411 -33.04 -18.25 9.24
CA LYS A 411 -33.40 -17.34 10.33
C LYS A 411 -32.21 -16.49 10.79
N ASP A 412 -31.03 -17.09 10.88
CA ASP A 412 -29.81 -16.37 11.20
C ASP A 412 -29.48 -15.26 10.19
N ARG A 413 -29.63 -15.55 8.89
CA ARG A 413 -29.43 -14.56 7.83
C ARG A 413 -30.49 -13.47 7.86
N GLU A 414 -31.72 -13.83 8.19
CA GLU A 414 -32.80 -12.86 8.39
C GLU A 414 -32.49 -11.90 9.55
N LEU A 415 -32.08 -12.42 10.71
CA LEU A 415 -31.70 -11.61 11.87
C LEU A 415 -30.54 -10.67 11.54
N LEU A 416 -29.50 -11.16 10.84
CA LEU A 416 -28.41 -10.30 10.39
C LEU A 416 -28.87 -9.22 9.41
N ARG A 417 -29.83 -9.53 8.53
CA ARG A 417 -30.42 -8.55 7.59
C ARG A 417 -31.22 -7.48 8.31
N ILE A 418 -31.97 -7.86 9.37
CA ILE A 418 -32.69 -6.93 10.24
C ILE A 418 -31.69 -5.99 10.93
N LEU A 419 -30.64 -6.55 11.54
CA LEU A 419 -29.58 -5.80 12.20
C LEU A 419 -28.78 -4.88 11.25
N SER A 420 -28.55 -5.34 10.01
CA SER A 420 -27.83 -4.60 8.96
C SER A 420 -28.75 -3.67 8.15
N GLY A 421 -29.94 -3.37 8.67
CA GLY A 421 -30.96 -2.57 7.98
C GLY A 421 -30.44 -1.18 7.58
N ARG A 422 -30.81 -0.72 6.37
CA ARG A 422 -30.42 0.61 5.90
C ARG A 422 -31.15 1.70 6.68
N THR A 423 -30.47 2.82 6.93
CA THR A 423 -31.05 4.04 7.53
C THR A 423 -32.29 4.55 6.78
N THR A 424 -32.38 4.32 5.47
CA THR A 424 -33.54 4.67 4.67
C THR A 424 -34.82 3.98 5.15
N SER A 425 -34.73 2.81 5.78
CA SER A 425 -35.90 2.11 6.33
C SER A 425 -36.53 2.83 7.53
N LEU A 426 -35.77 3.66 8.24
CA LEU A 426 -36.29 4.51 9.32
C LEU A 426 -37.05 5.73 8.79
N ARG A 427 -36.80 6.14 7.54
CA ARG A 427 -37.48 7.28 6.91
C ARG A 427 -38.87 6.95 6.39
N TYR A 428 -39.08 5.69 6.00
CA TYR A 428 -40.27 5.28 5.24
C TYR A 428 -41.02 4.09 5.84
N GLY A 429 -40.47 3.41 6.84
CA GLY A 429 -41.15 2.27 7.51
C GLY A 429 -41.69 2.62 8.89
N TYR A 430 -42.39 1.69 9.51
CA TYR A 430 -42.92 1.87 10.86
C TYR A 430 -41.84 1.61 11.91
N ILE A 431 -41.95 2.29 13.05
CA ILE A 431 -40.97 2.20 14.14
C ILE A 431 -41.01 0.84 14.85
N ASP A 432 -42.15 0.13 14.80
CA ASP A 432 -42.37 -1.21 15.39
C ASP A 432 -42.36 -2.34 14.35
N ASP A 433 -41.69 -2.14 13.21
CA ASP A 433 -41.63 -3.12 12.12
C ASP A 433 -40.84 -4.40 12.45
N VAL A 434 -40.14 -4.45 13.59
CA VAL A 434 -39.36 -5.63 14.00
C VAL A 434 -40.19 -6.44 15.00
N PRO A 435 -40.49 -7.72 14.71
CA PRO A 435 -41.18 -8.60 15.64
C PRO A 435 -40.46 -8.67 16.98
N TYR A 436 -41.22 -8.59 18.09
CA TYR A 436 -40.65 -8.54 19.43
C TYR A 436 -39.72 -9.73 19.74
N HIS A 437 -40.06 -10.93 19.27
CA HIS A 437 -39.22 -12.12 19.43
C HIS A 437 -37.84 -11.96 18.74
N ASP A 438 -37.82 -11.40 17.53
CA ASP A 438 -36.56 -11.17 16.80
C ASP A 438 -35.73 -10.06 17.47
N TYR A 439 -36.39 -9.03 17.99
CA TYR A 439 -35.77 -7.99 18.80
C TYR A 439 -35.10 -8.57 20.06
N GLU A 440 -35.81 -9.43 20.82
CA GLU A 440 -35.29 -10.05 22.04
C GLU A 440 -34.06 -10.92 21.75
N VAL A 441 -34.11 -11.72 20.69
CA VAL A 441 -32.96 -12.54 20.24
C VAL A 441 -31.77 -11.65 19.87
N LEU A 442 -32.00 -10.57 19.12
CA LEU A 442 -30.94 -9.62 18.75
C LEU A 442 -30.37 -8.92 19.97
N SER A 443 -31.20 -8.48 20.91
CA SER A 443 -30.79 -7.82 22.16
C SER A 443 -29.89 -8.72 23.00
N ASN A 444 -30.25 -9.98 23.16
CA ASN A 444 -29.43 -10.96 23.90
C ASN A 444 -28.06 -11.17 23.23
N ARG A 445 -28.04 -11.40 21.92
CA ARG A 445 -26.79 -11.58 21.14
C ARG A 445 -25.92 -10.32 21.18
N TYR A 446 -26.55 -9.15 21.06
CA TYR A 446 -25.90 -7.85 21.15
C TYR A 446 -25.18 -7.64 22.49
N ASN A 447 -25.86 -7.89 23.61
CA ASN A 447 -25.29 -7.73 24.94
C ASN A 447 -24.11 -8.69 25.17
N GLU A 448 -24.28 -9.96 24.77
CA GLU A 448 -23.20 -10.96 24.84
C GLU A 448 -21.99 -10.55 23.98
N PHE A 449 -22.23 -10.01 22.77
CA PHE A 449 -21.16 -9.58 21.88
C PHE A 449 -20.33 -8.45 22.48
N VAL A 450 -20.97 -7.42 23.03
CA VAL A 450 -20.26 -6.28 23.64
C VAL A 450 -19.41 -6.77 24.82
N GLU A 451 -19.98 -7.57 25.73
CA GLU A 451 -19.26 -8.08 26.89
C GLU A 451 -18.02 -8.90 26.49
N ARG A 452 -18.17 -9.83 25.55
CA ARG A 452 -17.07 -10.70 25.10
C ARG A 452 -16.04 -9.95 24.27
N ALA A 453 -16.46 -9.00 23.44
CA ALA A 453 -15.57 -8.15 22.65
C ALA A 453 -14.69 -7.28 23.56
N ASP A 454 -15.23 -6.77 24.66
CA ASP A 454 -14.48 -5.92 25.58
C ASP A 454 -13.39 -6.69 26.30
N LYS A 455 -13.72 -7.89 26.79
CA LYS A 455 -12.72 -8.82 27.36
C LYS A 455 -11.63 -9.16 26.34
N LEU A 456 -12.02 -9.40 25.08
CA LEU A 456 -11.09 -9.73 24.00
C LEU A 456 -10.16 -8.55 23.67
N ALA A 457 -10.69 -7.32 23.61
CA ALA A 457 -9.91 -6.13 23.32
C ALA A 457 -8.89 -5.84 24.45
N VAL A 458 -9.32 -5.93 25.71
CA VAL A 458 -8.44 -5.73 26.87
C VAL A 458 -7.31 -6.75 26.87
N ALA A 459 -7.61 -8.04 26.71
CA ALA A 459 -6.60 -9.09 26.67
C ALA A 459 -5.58 -8.89 25.55
N GLU A 460 -6.01 -8.45 24.36
CA GLU A 460 -5.09 -8.17 23.25
C GLU A 460 -4.24 -6.93 23.51
N LEU A 461 -4.80 -5.88 24.13
CA LEU A 461 -4.04 -4.69 24.49
C LEU A 461 -2.98 -5.00 25.54
N GLU A 462 -3.30 -5.80 26.56
CA GLU A 462 -2.35 -6.31 27.56
C GLU A 462 -1.24 -7.14 26.91
N ARG A 463 -1.59 -8.04 25.97
CA ARG A 463 -0.61 -8.82 25.20
C ARG A 463 0.34 -7.95 24.37
N LEU A 464 -0.12 -6.77 23.94
CA LEU A 464 0.64 -5.82 23.12
C LEU A 464 1.46 -4.83 23.96
N GLU A 465 1.21 -4.70 25.26
CA GLU A 465 2.06 -3.89 26.12
C GLU A 465 3.46 -4.51 26.19
N PRO A 466 4.53 -3.70 26.04
CA PRO A 466 5.87 -4.22 26.24
C PRO A 466 5.97 -4.75 27.67
N ILE A 467 6.44 -5.99 27.83
CA ILE A 467 6.85 -6.51 29.13
C ILE A 467 7.80 -5.47 29.71
N LYS A 468 7.40 -4.78 30.76
CA LYS A 468 8.33 -4.00 31.57
C LYS A 468 9.32 -5.03 32.09
N GLU A 469 10.52 -5.07 31.52
CA GLU A 469 11.64 -5.69 32.22
C GLU A 469 11.70 -4.98 33.57
N ASP A 470 11.43 -5.72 34.63
CA ASP A 470 11.72 -5.32 35.99
C ASP A 470 13.24 -5.16 36.10
N SER A 471 13.76 -4.03 35.62
CA SER A 471 15.07 -3.51 36.00
C SER A 471 14.92 -2.88 37.38
N ASN A 472 14.59 -3.71 38.36
CA ASN A 472 14.63 -3.44 39.79
C ASN A 472 14.62 -4.77 40.53
N GLN A 473 15.73 -5.52 40.45
CA GLN A 473 16.21 -6.41 41.52
C GLN A 473 17.53 -7.05 41.09
N ASN A 474 18.65 -6.44 41.47
CA ASN A 474 19.67 -7.02 42.35
C ASN A 474 21.00 -6.28 42.17
N ASP A 475 21.36 -5.59 43.26
CA ASP A 475 22.70 -5.21 43.75
C ASP A 475 23.66 -4.37 42.89
#